data_AF-A0A154PN84-F1
#
_entry.id   AF-A0A154PN84-F1
#
_cell.length_a   1.000
_cell.length_b   1.000
_cell.length_c   1.000
_cell.angle_alpha   90.00
_cell.angle_beta   90.00
_cell.angle_gamma   90.00
#
_symmetry.space_group_name_H-M   'P 1'
#
loop_
_entity.id
_entity.type
_entity.pdbx_description
1 polymer ?
#
loop_
_entity_poly.entity_id
_entity_poly.type
_entity_poly.pdbx_seq_one_letter_code
_entity_poly.pdbx_strand_id
1 'polypeptide(L)'
;MLFYFRKGKNATQTTKKICTVHGDGAVSVRMVQRWFMKFSNADFTLSDSFFAKKDSNFWKNGILQLPIRWQKVIEPDGHYIIE
;
A
#
# COMPACT_ATOMS: atom_id res chain seq x y z
N MET A 1 5.93 4.19 5.38
CA MET A 1 6.90 3.73 6.40
C MET A 1 8.34 4.16 6.10
N LEU A 2 8.86 3.95 4.87
CA LEU A 2 10.23 4.33 4.48
C LEU A 2 10.59 5.79 4.77
N PHE A 3 9.67 6.72 4.51
CA PHE A 3 9.84 8.13 4.85
C PHE A 3 10.15 8.36 6.35
N TYR A 4 9.41 7.69 7.24
CA TYR A 4 9.60 7.80 8.69
C TYR A 4 10.88 7.10 9.17
N PHE A 5 11.24 5.98 8.55
CA PHE A 5 12.51 5.30 8.75
C PHE A 5 13.70 6.23 8.43
N ARG A 6 13.68 6.90 7.27
CA ARG A 6 14.72 7.87 6.86
C ARG A 6 14.81 9.09 7.80
N LYS A 7 13.72 9.42 8.49
CA LYS A 7 13.67 10.47 9.53
C LYS A 7 14.08 9.98 10.93
N GLY A 8 14.56 8.75 11.07
CA GLY A 8 14.99 8.18 12.35
C GLY A 8 13.86 7.94 13.35
N LYS A 9 12.59 7.87 12.91
CA LYS A 9 11.47 7.56 13.80
C LYS A 9 11.45 6.07 14.11
N ASN A 10 11.13 5.70 15.35
CA ASN A 10 11.01 4.29 15.73
C ASN A 10 9.68 3.67 15.28
N ALA A 11 9.54 2.35 15.42
CA ALA A 11 8.38 1.61 14.94
C ALA A 11 7.08 2.08 15.61
N THR A 12 7.07 2.28 16.93
CA THR A 12 5.89 2.73 17.69
C THR A 12 5.44 4.13 17.26
N GLN A 13 6.37 5.07 17.11
CA GLN A 13 6.09 6.41 16.61
C GLN A 13 5.53 6.40 15.19
N THR A 14 6.09 5.54 14.33
CA THR A 14 5.66 5.39 12.94
C THR A 14 4.26 4.77 12.86
N THR A 15 3.98 3.73 13.64
CA THR A 15 2.64 3.14 13.76
C THR A 15 1.63 4.19 14.18
N LYS A 16 1.89 4.94 15.26
CA LYS A 16 0.99 5.98 15.73
C LYS A 16 0.70 7.01 14.62
N LYS A 17 1.74 7.52 13.96
CA LYS A 17 1.58 8.49 12.86
C LYS A 17 0.77 7.94 11.68
N ILE A 18 0.94 6.66 11.33
CA ILE A 18 0.18 6.05 10.24
C ILE A 18 -1.27 5.84 10.65
N CYS A 19 -1.53 5.30 11.84
CA CYS A 19 -2.89 5.11 12.34
C CYS A 19 -3.63 6.44 12.52
N THR A 20 -2.95 7.52 12.93
CA THR A 20 -3.56 8.86 12.99
C THR A 20 -4.08 9.37 11.64
N VAL A 21 -3.43 9.01 10.53
CA VAL A 21 -3.83 9.47 9.18
C VAL A 21 -4.79 8.50 8.50
N HIS A 22 -4.63 7.20 8.73
CA HIS A 22 -5.33 6.15 7.98
C HIS A 22 -6.34 5.33 8.79
N GLY A 23 -6.56 5.70 10.06
CA GLY A 23 -7.45 4.99 10.98
C GLY A 23 -6.72 4.01 11.89
N ASP A 24 -7.32 3.78 13.06
CA ASP A 24 -6.80 2.83 14.03
C ASP A 24 -6.75 1.41 13.45
N GLY A 25 -5.65 0.72 13.70
CA GLY A 25 -5.42 -0.63 13.16
C GLY A 25 -4.91 -0.68 11.71
N ALA A 26 -4.75 0.46 11.02
CA ALA A 26 -4.21 0.49 9.65
C ALA A 26 -2.86 -0.25 9.52
N VAL A 27 -2.02 -0.18 10.57
CA VAL A 27 -0.77 -0.93 10.65
C VAL A 27 -0.48 -1.37 12.09
N SER A 28 0.16 -2.53 12.25
CA SER A 28 0.68 -2.98 13.56
C SER A 28 2.16 -2.63 13.74
N VAL A 29 2.61 -2.46 14.99
CA VAL A 29 4.04 -2.23 15.30
C VAL A 29 4.92 -3.34 14.73
N ARG A 30 4.47 -4.60 14.80
CA ARG A 30 5.19 -5.76 14.25
C ARG A 30 5.39 -5.65 12.73
N MET A 31 4.38 -5.16 12.01
CA MET A 31 4.48 -4.92 10.57
C MET A 31 5.49 -3.82 10.27
N VAL A 32 5.46 -2.72 11.03
CA VAL A 32 6.43 -1.62 10.88
C VAL A 32 7.87 -2.08 11.15
N GLN A 33 8.09 -2.88 12.20
CA GLN A 33 9.40 -3.48 12.49
C GLN A 33 9.90 -4.35 11.35
N ARG A 34 9.05 -5.23 10.80
CA ARG A 34 9.40 -6.09 9.67
C ARG A 34 9.79 -5.26 8.44
N TRP A 35 9.08 -4.15 8.18
CA TRP A 35 9.44 -3.23 7.10
C TRP A 35 10.75 -2.49 7.37
N PHE A 36 11.01 -2.05 8.60
CA PHE A 36 12.26 -1.39 8.95
C PHE A 36 13.47 -2.31 8.78
N MET A 37 13.33 -3.59 9.14
CA MET A 37 14.36 -4.61 8.91
C MET A 37 14.64 -4.84 7.42
N LYS A 38 13.61 -4.75 6.56
CA LYS A 38 13.81 -4.80 5.10
C LYS A 38 14.53 -3.54 4.60
N PHE A 39 14.13 -2.37 5.07
CA PHE A 39 14.76 -1.10 4.68
C PHE A 39 16.22 -1.01 5.11
N SER A 40 16.57 -1.53 6.30
CA SER A 40 17.98 -1.60 6.74
C SER A 40 18.82 -2.51 5.85
N ASN A 41 18.23 -3.57 5.31
CA ASN A 41 18.90 -4.51 4.42
C ASN A 41 18.85 -4.07 2.94
N ALA A 42 18.36 -2.86 2.65
CA ALA A 42 18.07 -2.37 1.30
C ALA A 42 17.21 -3.34 0.46
N ASP A 43 16.43 -4.19 1.12
CA ASP A 43 15.60 -5.22 0.49
C ASP A 43 14.25 -4.60 0.05
N PHE A 44 14.26 -4.05 -1.17
CA PHE A 44 13.06 -3.57 -1.87
C PHE A 44 12.50 -4.61 -2.85
N THR A 45 13.01 -5.84 -2.82
CA THR A 45 12.71 -6.89 -3.82
C THR A 45 11.23 -7.26 -3.92
N LEU A 46 10.44 -7.03 -2.87
CA LEU A 46 9.00 -7.32 -2.88
C LEU A 46 8.17 -6.38 -3.78
N SER A 47 8.48 -5.07 -3.83
CA SER A 47 7.82 -4.20 -4.80
C SER A 47 8.32 -4.50 -6.19
N ASP A 48 9.63 -4.63 -6.33
CA ASP A 48 10.26 -4.74 -7.64
C ASP A 48 9.89 -6.06 -8.30
N SER A 49 9.85 -7.16 -7.55
CA SER A 49 9.37 -8.45 -8.08
C SER A 49 7.88 -8.44 -8.40
N PHE A 50 7.03 -7.71 -7.67
CA PHE A 50 5.61 -7.63 -8.00
C PHE A 50 5.42 -6.89 -9.33
N PHE A 51 6.02 -5.71 -9.48
CA PHE A 51 5.90 -4.90 -10.70
C PHE A 51 6.61 -5.56 -11.89
N ALA A 52 7.81 -6.13 -11.69
CA ALA A 52 8.57 -6.81 -12.74
C ALA A 52 7.93 -8.13 -13.21
N LYS A 53 7.13 -8.79 -12.37
CA LYS A 53 6.36 -9.99 -12.77
C LYS A 53 5.15 -9.69 -13.65
N LYS A 54 4.69 -8.44 -13.69
CA LYS A 54 3.52 -8.07 -14.51
C LYS A 54 3.96 -7.74 -15.92
N ASP A 55 3.40 -8.45 -16.89
CA ASP A 55 3.61 -8.16 -18.30
C ASP A 55 2.84 -6.88 -18.71
N SER A 56 3.19 -6.32 -19.87
CA SER A 56 2.59 -5.08 -20.36
C SER A 56 1.06 -5.18 -20.54
N ASN A 57 0.51 -6.36 -20.87
CA ASN A 57 -0.92 -6.53 -21.04
C ASN A 57 -1.68 -6.44 -19.72
N PHE A 58 -1.08 -6.85 -18.59
CA PHE A 58 -1.70 -6.66 -17.27
C PHE A 58 -2.04 -5.19 -17.02
N TRP A 59 -1.10 -4.28 -17.27
CA TRP A 59 -1.30 -2.84 -17.10
C TRP A 59 -2.25 -2.26 -18.14
N LYS A 60 -2.09 -2.64 -19.41
CA LYS A 60 -2.97 -2.19 -20.50
C LYS A 60 -4.43 -2.58 -20.23
N ASN A 61 -4.67 -3.84 -19.87
CA ASN A 61 -6.00 -4.34 -19.54
C ASN A 61 -6.54 -3.67 -18.28
N GLY A 62 -5.69 -3.45 -17.26
CA GLY A 62 -6.09 -2.73 -16.05
C GLY A 62 -6.57 -1.30 -16.34
N ILE A 63 -5.85 -0.56 -17.18
CA ILE A 63 -6.19 0.82 -17.57
C ILE A 63 -7.46 0.85 -18.42
N LEU A 64 -7.59 -0.05 -19.40
CA LEU A 64 -8.78 -0.13 -20.26
C LEU A 64 -10.06 -0.46 -19.50
N GLN A 65 -9.93 -1.12 -18.34
CA GLN A 65 -11.06 -1.46 -17.46
C GLN A 65 -11.42 -0.33 -16.48
N LEU A 66 -10.64 0.75 -16.40
CA LEU A 66 -10.92 1.86 -15.48
C LEU A 66 -12.30 2.50 -15.69
N PRO A 67 -12.76 2.79 -16.93
CA PRO A 67 -14.10 3.35 -17.14
C PRO A 67 -15.21 2.45 -16.58
N ILE A 68 -15.12 1.15 -16.81
CA ILE A 68 -16.08 0.15 -16.31
C ILE A 68 -16.03 0.07 -14.79
N ARG A 69 -14.84 0.07 -14.19
CA ARG A 69 -14.67 0.04 -12.73
C ARG A 69 -15.19 1.30 -12.06
N TRP A 70 -14.99 2.46 -12.68
CA TRP A 70 -15.46 3.75 -12.16
C TRP A 70 -16.98 3.85 -12.26
N GLN A 71 -17.57 3.36 -13.35
CA GLN A 71 -19.01 3.27 -13.51
C GLN A 71 -19.65 2.46 -12.37
N LYS A 72 -19.06 1.31 -12.01
CA LYS A 72 -19.52 0.48 -10.87
C LYS A 72 -19.42 1.15 -9.50
N VAL A 73 -18.61 2.20 -9.35
CA VAL A 73 -18.52 2.98 -8.10
C VAL A 73 -19.52 4.12 -8.10
N ILE A 74 -19.80 4.71 -9.25
CA ILE A 74 -20.76 5.81 -9.41
C ILE A 74 -22.20 5.31 -9.26
N GLU A 75 -22.52 4.16 -9.85
CA GLU A 75 -23.87 3.57 -9.81
C GLU A 75 -24.43 3.36 -8.39
N PRO A 76 -23.65 2.92 -7.38
CA PRO A 76 -24.09 2.81 -5.99
C PRO A 76 -23.76 4.06 -5.13
N ASP A 77 -23.64 5.25 -5.72
CA ASP A 77 -23.33 6.50 -4.99
C ASP A 77 -22.04 6.40 -4.14
N GLY A 78 -21.00 5.77 -4.68
CA GLY A 78 -19.71 5.61 -4.02
C GLY A 78 -19.65 4.52 -2.94
N HIS A 79 -20.72 3.75 -2.69
CA HIS A 79 -20.65 2.59 -1.81
C HIS A 79 -19.92 1.43 -2.49
N TYR A 80 -18.76 1.04 -1.93
CA TYR A 80 -18.04 -0.15 -2.35
C TYR A 80 -18.80 -1.40 -1.90
N ILE A 81 -19.11 -2.29 -2.84
CA ILE A 81 -19.62 -3.63 -2.53
C ILE A 81 -18.43 -4.44 -1.99
N ILE A 82 -18.49 -4.78 -0.70
CA ILE A 82 -17.57 -5.71 -0.04
C ILE A 82 -18.29 -7.06 -0.06
N GLU A 83 -17.97 -7.92 -1.03
CA GLU A 83 -18.37 -9.33 -1.05
C GLU A 83 -17.18 -10.21 -0.63
#